data_AF-W4KD40-F1
#
_entry.id   AF-W4KD40-F1
#
_cell.length_a   1.000
_cell.length_b   1.000
_cell.length_c   1.000
_cell.angle_alpha   90.00
_cell.angle_beta   90.00
_cell.angle_gamma   90.00
#
_symmetry.space_group_name_H-M   'P 1'
#
loop_
_entity.id
_entity.type
_entity.pdbx_description
1 polymer ?
#
loop_
_entity_poly.entity_id
_entity_poly.type
_entity_poly.pdbx_seq_one_letter_code
_entity_poly.pdbx_strand_id
1 'polypeptide(L)'
;MSHENILGTLVVVALKAQHLIDNHTFYKQDPYVRISLNGTVKRTKADPKGGQHPVWDAEFRFPISRETSVKTRSLEISCWAEEKKEDELLGEGRVDIATTLQSGEFDDWVPLSLNGAQRGEVYFEMTFFAAGPAP
;
A
#
# COMPACT_ATOMS: atom_id res chain seq x y z
N MET A 1 -8.75 -7.92 -27.52
CA MET A 1 -7.95 -6.69 -27.45
C MET A 1 -7.71 -6.36 -25.98
N SER A 2 -6.52 -6.58 -25.41
CA SER A 2 -6.18 -6.05 -24.07
C SER A 2 -4.73 -6.26 -23.62
N HIS A 3 -3.91 -7.07 -24.31
CA HIS A 3 -2.51 -7.30 -23.90
C HIS A 3 -1.49 -6.23 -24.34
N GLU A 4 -1.87 -5.28 -25.20
CA GLU A 4 -0.89 -4.38 -25.84
C GLU A 4 -0.49 -3.13 -25.01
N ASN A 5 -1.16 -2.84 -23.88
CA ASN A 5 -0.92 -1.59 -23.13
C ASN A 5 -0.37 -1.79 -21.70
N ILE A 6 0.34 -2.90 -21.45
CA ILE A 6 0.99 -3.16 -20.16
C ILE A 6 2.50 -2.93 -20.30
N LEU A 7 3.05 -2.11 -19.40
CA LEU A 7 4.49 -1.84 -19.24
C LEU A 7 5.18 -2.98 -18.48
N GLY A 8 4.49 -3.59 -17.51
CA GLY A 8 4.98 -4.68 -16.70
C GLY A 8 4.08 -4.95 -15.49
N THR A 9 4.61 -5.65 -14.51
CA THR A 9 3.93 -5.94 -13.23
C THR A 9 4.72 -5.32 -12.09
N LEU A 10 4.05 -4.52 -11.26
CA LEU A 10 4.58 -4.09 -9.97
C LEU A 10 4.13 -5.09 -8.90
N VAL A 11 5.10 -5.69 -8.22
CA VAL A 11 4.88 -6.45 -6.99
C VAL A 11 5.08 -5.50 -5.83
N VAL A 12 4.13 -5.49 -4.90
CA VAL A 12 4.13 -4.64 -3.69
C VAL A 12 3.91 -5.54 -2.50
N VAL A 13 4.86 -5.55 -1.56
CA VAL A 13 4.77 -6.25 -0.29
C VAL A 13 4.52 -5.23 0.81
N ALA A 14 3.35 -5.31 1.43
CA ALA A 14 3.03 -4.55 2.66
C ALA A 14 3.54 -5.37 3.85
N LEU A 15 4.71 -5.01 4.38
CA LEU A 15 5.39 -5.85 5.36
C LEU A 15 4.84 -5.62 6.77
N LYS A 16 4.97 -4.38 7.27
CA LYS A 16 4.67 -3.99 8.65
C LYS A 16 4.37 -2.50 8.76
N ALA A 17 3.79 -2.07 9.87
CA ALA A 17 3.67 -0.65 10.22
C ALA A 17 4.24 -0.36 11.61
N GLN A 18 4.47 0.93 11.89
CA GLN A 18 4.85 1.37 13.23
C GLN A 18 4.28 2.75 13.56
N HIS A 19 4.15 3.02 14.87
CA HIS A 19 3.69 4.29 15.42
C HIS A 19 2.29 4.71 14.90
N LEU A 20 1.43 3.74 14.58
CA LEU A 20 0.05 4.02 14.20
C LEU A 20 -0.68 4.72 15.35
N ILE A 21 -1.62 5.60 15.02
CA ILE A 21 -2.54 6.12 16.03
C ILE A 21 -3.36 4.97 16.61
N ASP A 22 -3.57 4.98 17.92
CA ASP A 22 -4.46 4.04 18.60
C ASP A 22 -5.39 4.83 19.51
N ASN A 23 -6.68 4.85 19.16
CA ASN A 23 -7.71 5.56 19.92
C ASN A 23 -8.38 4.66 20.96
N HIS A 24 -7.91 3.43 21.13
CA HIS A 24 -8.49 2.44 22.03
C HIS A 24 -7.82 2.43 23.41
N THR A 25 -8.65 2.49 24.46
CA THR A 25 -8.16 2.44 25.85
C THR A 25 -8.11 1.01 26.41
N PHE A 26 -8.98 0.11 25.95
CA PHE A 26 -9.25 -1.17 26.61
C PHE A 26 -8.85 -2.41 25.80
N TYR A 27 -8.57 -2.26 24.52
CA TYR A 27 -8.13 -3.34 23.65
C TYR A 27 -7.14 -2.80 22.62
N LYS A 28 -6.42 -3.70 21.96
CA LYS A 28 -5.58 -3.36 20.82
C LYS A 28 -6.42 -3.44 19.56
N GLN A 29 -6.35 -2.41 18.73
CA GLN A 29 -6.89 -2.43 17.37
C GLN A 29 -6.32 -3.59 16.54
N ASP A 30 -7.06 -3.93 15.47
CA ASP A 30 -6.76 -4.97 14.49
C ASP A 30 -6.44 -4.31 13.13
N PRO A 31 -5.19 -3.86 12.89
CA PRO A 31 -4.90 -3.00 11.75
C PRO A 31 -4.80 -3.77 10.44
N TYR A 32 -5.19 -3.15 9.33
CA TYR A 32 -4.93 -3.61 7.97
C TYR A 32 -4.54 -2.44 7.06
N VAL A 33 -3.85 -2.75 5.96
CA VAL A 33 -3.50 -1.76 4.94
C VAL A 33 -4.28 -2.00 3.67
N ARG A 34 -4.85 -0.93 3.11
CA ARG A 34 -5.45 -0.87 1.80
C ARG A 34 -4.53 -0.11 0.86
N ILE A 35 -4.31 -0.69 -0.32
CA ILE A 35 -3.49 -0.15 -1.39
C ILE A 35 -4.37 0.05 -2.63
N SER A 36 -4.28 1.21 -3.25
CA SER A 36 -5.02 1.59 -4.46
C SER A 36 -4.05 2.07 -5.54
N LEU A 37 -4.16 1.49 -6.74
CA LEU A 37 -3.40 1.91 -7.92
C LEU A 37 -4.28 1.82 -9.16
N ASN A 38 -4.36 2.92 -9.91
CA ASN A 38 -5.20 3.02 -11.11
C ASN A 38 -6.67 2.58 -10.89
N GLY A 39 -7.22 2.86 -9.70
CA GLY A 39 -8.58 2.45 -9.32
C GLY A 39 -8.73 0.97 -8.93
N THR A 40 -7.67 0.15 -9.04
CA THR A 40 -7.67 -1.20 -8.48
C THR A 40 -7.30 -1.12 -7.01
N VAL A 41 -8.14 -1.67 -6.16
CA VAL A 41 -7.98 -1.67 -4.71
C VAL A 41 -7.70 -3.08 -4.22
N LYS A 42 -6.70 -3.22 -3.34
CA LYS A 42 -6.37 -4.47 -2.63
C LYS A 42 -6.12 -4.14 -1.16
N ARG A 43 -6.27 -5.12 -0.27
CA ARG A 43 -5.97 -4.94 1.16
C ARG A 43 -5.34 -6.20 1.78
N THR A 44 -4.59 -6.00 2.85
CA THR A 44 -4.10 -7.08 3.70
C THR A 44 -5.27 -7.71 4.48
N LYS A 45 -5.02 -8.84 5.12
CA LYS A 45 -5.84 -9.24 6.27
C LYS A 45 -5.56 -8.28 7.43
N ALA A 46 -6.51 -8.12 8.34
CA ALA A 46 -6.23 -7.48 9.62
C ALA A 46 -5.21 -8.33 10.41
N ASP A 47 -4.33 -7.65 11.15
CA ASP A 47 -3.44 -8.26 12.13
C ASP A 47 -4.11 -8.20 13.51
N PRO A 48 -4.68 -9.32 14.01
CA PRO A 48 -5.47 -9.29 15.23
C PRO A 48 -4.62 -8.89 16.44
N LYS A 49 -5.04 -7.83 17.13
CA LYS A 49 -4.34 -7.20 18.26
C LYS A 49 -2.96 -6.67 17.89
N GLY A 50 -2.73 -6.33 16.62
CA GLY A 50 -1.49 -5.74 16.11
C GLY A 50 -1.17 -4.39 16.75
N GLY A 51 -2.19 -3.64 17.21
CA GLY A 51 -2.00 -2.37 17.89
C GLY A 51 -1.25 -1.37 17.01
N GLN A 52 -0.22 -0.71 17.55
CA GLN A 52 0.54 0.31 16.83
C GLN A 52 1.67 -0.25 15.93
N HIS A 53 1.95 -1.56 16.00
CA HIS A 53 3.08 -2.21 15.31
C HIS A 53 2.67 -3.52 14.62
N PRO A 54 1.68 -3.50 13.71
CA PRO A 54 1.20 -4.70 13.04
C PRO A 54 2.21 -5.26 12.02
N VAL A 55 2.11 -6.56 11.73
CA VAL A 55 2.88 -7.25 10.69
C VAL A 55 1.92 -8.06 9.80
N TRP A 56 2.06 -7.92 8.48
CA TRP A 56 1.18 -8.59 7.52
C TRP A 56 1.91 -9.51 6.54
N ASP A 57 3.09 -9.09 6.05
CA ASP A 57 3.84 -9.79 5.01
C ASP A 57 2.97 -10.19 3.81
N ALA A 58 2.24 -9.19 3.28
CA ALA A 58 1.22 -9.39 2.26
C ALA A 58 1.67 -8.90 0.89
N GLU A 59 1.67 -9.80 -0.09
CA GLU A 59 2.05 -9.48 -1.48
C GLU A 59 0.83 -9.12 -2.34
N PHE A 60 0.98 -8.06 -3.14
CA PHE A 60 0.04 -7.62 -4.14
C PHE A 60 0.71 -7.42 -5.49
N ARG A 61 0.06 -7.88 -6.56
CA ARG A 61 0.54 -7.69 -7.94
C ARG A 61 -0.36 -6.74 -8.71
N PHE A 62 0.20 -5.71 -9.33
CA PHE A 62 -0.52 -4.75 -10.14
C PHE A 62 0.04 -4.71 -11.58
N PRO A 63 -0.80 -4.91 -12.61
CA PRO A 63 -0.39 -4.61 -13.98
C PRO A 63 -0.22 -3.10 -14.14
N ILE A 64 0.91 -2.67 -14.68
CA ILE A 64 1.24 -1.27 -14.89
C ILE A 64 0.93 -0.88 -16.33
N SER A 65 0.10 0.14 -16.52
CA SER A 65 -0.21 0.69 -17.85
C SER A 65 1.00 1.43 -18.44
N ARG A 66 1.18 1.35 -19.76
CA ARG A 66 2.16 2.22 -20.47
C ARG A 66 1.71 3.68 -20.48
N GLU A 67 0.40 3.93 -20.40
CA GLU A 67 -0.12 5.28 -20.17
C GLU A 67 0.50 5.86 -18.90
N THR A 68 0.97 7.10 -18.99
CA THR A 68 1.59 7.80 -17.87
C THR A 68 0.71 8.97 -17.46
N SER A 69 0.09 8.81 -16.30
CA SER A 69 -0.72 9.81 -15.63
C SER A 69 -0.58 9.67 -14.12
N VAL A 70 -0.95 10.71 -13.37
CA VAL A 70 -0.99 10.72 -11.90
C VAL A 70 -1.72 9.48 -11.36
N LYS A 71 -2.86 9.12 -11.95
CA LYS A 71 -3.66 7.95 -11.56
C LYS A 71 -2.92 6.61 -11.74
N THR A 72 -2.11 6.49 -12.79
CA THR A 72 -1.35 5.27 -13.13
C THR A 72 0.01 5.15 -12.44
N ARG A 73 0.46 6.22 -11.77
CA ARG A 73 1.76 6.29 -11.07
C ARG A 73 1.63 6.59 -9.58
N SER A 74 0.42 6.79 -9.08
CA SER A 74 0.14 7.00 -7.66
C SER A 74 -0.27 5.70 -7.00
N LEU A 75 0.59 5.15 -6.14
CA LEU A 75 0.20 4.14 -5.18
C LEU A 75 -0.37 4.84 -3.94
N GLU A 76 -1.68 4.80 -3.78
CA GLU A 76 -2.37 5.34 -2.62
C GLU A 76 -2.44 4.28 -1.52
N ILE A 77 -2.11 4.68 -0.30
CA ILE A 77 -2.02 3.80 0.87
C ILE A 77 -2.95 4.36 1.94
N SER A 78 -3.72 3.50 2.57
CA SER A 78 -4.50 3.85 3.76
C SER A 78 -4.43 2.70 4.76
N CYS A 79 -4.14 3.02 6.01
CA CYS A 79 -4.14 2.06 7.12
C CYS A 79 -5.40 2.26 7.95
N TRP A 80 -6.02 1.16 8.33
CA TRP A 80 -7.33 1.12 9.00
C TRP A 80 -7.28 0.16 10.17
N ALA A 81 -8.14 0.35 11.17
CA ALA A 81 -8.46 -0.65 12.18
C ALA A 81 -9.80 -1.31 11.84
N GLU A 82 -9.83 -2.65 11.80
CA GLU A 82 -11.07 -3.40 11.64
C GLU A 82 -11.92 -3.28 12.91
N GLU A 83 -13.18 -2.90 12.75
CA GLU A 83 -14.07 -2.59 13.87
C GLU A 83 -15.44 -3.25 13.71
N LYS A 84 -16.16 -3.43 14.83
CA LYS A 84 -17.46 -4.14 14.80
C LYS A 84 -18.55 -3.41 14.02
N LYS A 85 -18.45 -2.08 13.90
CA LYS A 85 -19.46 -1.24 13.26
C LYS A 85 -18.93 -0.66 11.96
N GLU A 86 -17.86 0.12 12.07
CA GLU A 86 -17.25 0.85 10.96
C GLU A 86 -15.76 0.94 11.24
N ASP A 87 -14.96 0.52 10.26
CA ASP A 87 -13.51 0.55 10.33
C ASP A 87 -13.01 1.98 10.52
N GLU A 88 -12.02 2.14 11.40
CA GLU A 88 -11.43 3.44 11.69
C GLU A 88 -10.21 3.70 10.80
N LEU A 89 -10.14 4.88 10.17
CA LEU A 89 -8.96 5.29 9.41
C LEU A 89 -7.84 5.74 10.37
N LEU A 90 -6.68 5.10 10.26
CA LEU A 90 -5.50 5.40 11.09
C LEU A 90 -4.54 6.39 10.42
N GLY A 91 -4.52 6.40 9.10
CA GLY A 91 -3.75 7.36 8.31
C GLY A 91 -3.62 6.97 6.85
N GLU A 92 -3.25 7.94 6.03
CA GLU A 92 -3.11 7.80 4.59
C GLU A 92 -1.73 8.24 4.13
N GLY A 93 -1.21 7.57 3.11
CA GLY A 93 0.09 7.86 2.51
C GLY A 93 0.03 7.67 1.01
N ARG A 94 1.09 8.07 0.33
CA ARG A 94 1.19 7.93 -1.12
C ARG A 94 2.63 7.75 -1.56
N VAL A 95 2.85 6.89 -2.54
CA VAL A 95 4.13 6.73 -3.24
C VAL A 95 3.92 7.03 -4.72
N ASP A 96 4.79 7.87 -5.31
CA ASP A 96 4.93 7.94 -6.76
C ASP A 96 5.84 6.80 -7.22
N ILE A 97 5.27 5.83 -7.91
CA ILE A 97 6.01 4.63 -8.36
C ILE A 97 6.88 4.92 -9.60
N ALA A 98 6.81 6.12 -10.20
CA ALA A 98 7.56 6.42 -11.42
C ALA A 98 9.07 6.15 -11.29
N THR A 99 9.65 6.42 -10.11
CA THR A 99 11.04 6.09 -9.81
C THR A 99 11.25 4.59 -9.70
N THR A 100 10.39 3.88 -8.97
CA THR A 100 10.42 2.40 -8.83
C THR A 100 10.34 1.69 -10.18
N LEU A 101 9.56 2.21 -11.13
CA LEU A 101 9.45 1.66 -12.48
C LEU A 101 10.74 1.83 -13.30
N GLN A 102 11.63 2.75 -12.90
CA GLN A 102 12.92 3.00 -13.54
C GLN A 102 14.08 2.29 -12.82
N SER A 103 14.11 2.36 -11.48
CA SER A 103 15.14 1.72 -10.65
C SER A 103 14.94 0.20 -10.56
N GLY A 104 13.70 -0.27 -10.71
CA GLY A 104 13.30 -1.67 -10.53
C GLY A 104 12.82 -2.00 -9.12
N GLU A 105 13.21 -1.21 -8.11
CA GLU A 105 12.90 -1.49 -6.70
C GLU A 105 12.61 -0.23 -5.86
N PHE A 106 11.85 -0.44 -4.79
CA PHE A 106 11.61 0.50 -3.69
C PHE A 106 11.58 -0.30 -2.40
N ASP A 107 12.26 0.17 -1.37
CA ASP A 107 12.36 -0.53 -0.09
C ASP A 107 12.50 0.53 1.03
N ASP A 108 11.37 1.04 1.52
CA ASP A 108 11.37 2.13 2.50
C ASP A 108 10.04 2.26 3.27
N TRP A 109 10.08 3.06 4.32
CA TRP A 109 8.91 3.53 5.06
C TRP A 109 8.14 4.60 4.28
N VAL A 110 6.83 4.43 4.22
CA VAL A 110 5.91 5.44 3.70
C VAL A 110 5.18 6.08 4.88
N PRO A 111 5.36 7.39 5.12
CA PRO A 111 4.69 8.08 6.21
C PRO A 111 3.19 8.13 5.95
N LEU A 112 2.42 7.91 7.01
CA LEU A 112 0.98 8.09 7.03
C LEU A 112 0.63 9.42 7.70
N SER A 113 -0.38 10.10 7.17
CA SER A 113 -0.93 11.32 7.74
C SER A 113 -2.43 11.18 7.94
N LEU A 114 -2.93 11.78 9.02
CA LEU A 114 -4.36 11.91 9.30
C LEU A 114 -4.61 13.33 9.80
N ASN A 115 -5.58 14.03 9.21
CA ASN A 115 -5.92 15.41 9.58
C ASN A 115 -4.72 16.38 9.59
N GLY A 116 -3.80 16.22 8.63
CA GLY A 116 -2.63 17.09 8.48
C GLY A 116 -1.46 16.80 9.45
N ALA A 117 -1.54 15.74 10.25
CA ALA A 117 -0.46 15.33 11.14
C ALA A 117 -0.01 13.90 10.83
N GLN A 118 1.30 13.65 10.93
CA GLN A 118 1.84 12.29 10.76
C GLN A 118 1.32 11.35 11.86
N ARG A 119 0.85 10.17 11.46
CA ARG A 119 0.23 9.14 12.30
C ARG A 119 0.73 7.75 11.90
N GLY A 120 2.02 7.55 12.11
CA GLY A 120 2.70 6.30 11.81
C GLY A 120 3.19 6.22 10.36
N GLU A 121 3.62 5.03 9.99
CA GLU A 121 4.25 4.73 8.71
C GLU A 121 4.15 3.23 8.41
N VAL A 122 4.14 2.89 7.12
CA VAL A 122 4.06 1.51 6.63
C VAL A 122 5.31 1.22 5.82
N TYR A 123 5.97 0.10 6.09
CA TYR A 123 7.12 -0.37 5.34
C TYR A 123 6.66 -1.13 4.10
N PHE A 124 7.16 -0.73 2.94
CA PHE A 124 6.88 -1.39 1.67
C PHE A 124 8.16 -1.82 0.97
N GLU A 125 8.15 -3.06 0.49
CA GLU A 125 9.07 -3.54 -0.53
C GLU A 125 8.31 -3.61 -1.85
N MET A 126 8.88 -3.06 -2.93
CA MET A 126 8.28 -3.12 -4.25
C MET A 126 9.33 -3.53 -5.27
N THR A 127 8.91 -4.36 -6.23
CA THR A 127 9.74 -4.77 -7.35
C THR A 127 8.96 -4.68 -8.64
N PHE A 128 9.53 -4.02 -9.65
CA PHE A 128 8.94 -3.90 -10.96
C PHE A 128 9.55 -4.89 -11.95
N PHE A 129 8.69 -5.70 -12.57
CA PHE A 129 9.05 -6.64 -13.63
C PHE A 129 8.50 -6.12 -14.96
N ALA A 130 9.38 -5.63 -15.83
CA ALA A 130 8.99 -5.19 -17.16
C ALA A 130 8.38 -6.34 -17.98
N ALA A 131 7.35 -6.05 -18.77
CA ALA A 131 6.88 -6.98 -19.77
C ALA A 131 7.98 -7.11 -20.84
N GLY A 132 8.61 -8.28 -20.94
CA GLY A 132 9.56 -8.56 -22.01
C GLY A 132 8.89 -8.42 -23.39
N PRO A 133 9.68 -8.28 -24.48
CA PRO A 133 9.13 -8.38 -25.82
C PRO A 133 8.37 -9.71 -25.95
N ALA A 134 7.25 -9.71 -26.69
CA ALA A 134 6.56 -10.95 -27.02
C ALA A 134 7.57 -11.92 -27.67
N PRO A 135 7.59 -13.21 -27.27
CA PRO A 135 8.50 -14.20 -27.85
C PRO A 135 8.31 -14.36 -29.35
#